data_AF-A0A1Y1LJ08-F1
#
_entry.id   AF-A0A1Y1LJ08-F1
#
_cell.length_a   1.000
_cell.length_b   1.000
_cell.length_c   1.000
_cell.angle_alpha   90.00
_cell.angle_beta   90.00
_cell.angle_gamma   90.00
#
_symmetry.space_group_name_H-M   'P 1'
#
loop_
_entity.id
_entity.type
_entity.pdbx_description
1 polymer ?
#
loop_
_entity_poly.entity_id
_entity_poly.type
_entity_poly.pdbx_seq_one_letter_code
_entity_poly.pdbx_strand_id
1 'polypeptide(L)'
;SFSSWTRDTFGYRHTAAKENWEQVNFQVDVRGNHAAHIRESAAKGTVILKNTGSLPLNKPKFLAVIGEDAGQNSKGPNGCDDRGCDDGTLAMLWGSGTSQFPYLITP
;
A
#
# COMPACT_ATOMS: atom_id res chain seq x y z
N SER A 1 -0.97 -20.17 -16.56
CA SER A 1 -0.87 -20.38 -15.11
C SER A 1 -0.80 -19.03 -14.41
N PHE A 2 -1.11 -18.92 -13.12
CA PHE A 2 -0.87 -17.71 -12.29
C PHE A 2 0.09 -18.07 -11.15
N SER A 3 1.06 -17.21 -10.84
CA SER A 3 1.99 -17.41 -9.72
C SER A 3 2.02 -16.19 -8.79
N SER A 4 1.59 -16.37 -7.55
CA SER A 4 1.67 -15.34 -6.51
C SER A 4 3.07 -15.16 -5.91
N TRP A 5 4.02 -16.03 -6.25
CA TRP A 5 5.38 -16.03 -5.68
C TRP A 5 6.37 -15.16 -6.46
N THR A 6 6.04 -14.73 -7.68
CA THR A 6 6.87 -13.83 -8.47
C THR A 6 6.02 -12.76 -9.13
N ARG A 7 6.63 -11.61 -9.39
CA ARG A 7 6.06 -10.50 -10.17
C ARG A 7 6.38 -10.59 -11.66
N ASP A 8 7.26 -11.52 -12.04
CA ASP A 8 7.71 -11.69 -13.42
C ASP A 8 6.60 -12.25 -14.29
N THR A 9 6.53 -11.76 -15.53
CA THR A 9 5.60 -12.26 -16.55
C THR A 9 5.93 -13.70 -16.95
N PHE A 10 7.22 -14.04 -17.06
CA PHE A 10 7.71 -15.37 -17.40
C PHE A 10 8.51 -15.98 -16.25
N GLY A 11 8.39 -17.29 -16.10
CA GLY A 11 9.06 -18.04 -15.04
C GLY A 11 8.84 -19.54 -15.18
N TYR A 12 9.44 -20.31 -14.27
CA TYR A 12 9.18 -21.75 -14.19
C TYR A 12 7.81 -22.01 -13.55
N ARG A 13 6.94 -22.79 -14.19
CA ARG A 13 5.67 -23.24 -13.59
C ARG A 13 5.90 -24.00 -12.29
N HIS A 14 6.96 -24.81 -12.24
CA HIS A 14 7.40 -25.49 -11.03
C HIS A 14 8.67 -24.83 -10.51
N THR A 15 8.51 -23.72 -9.79
CA THR A 15 9.62 -22.85 -9.35
C THR A 15 10.72 -23.60 -8.60
N ALA A 16 10.35 -24.49 -7.67
CA ALA A 16 11.32 -25.24 -6.87
C ALA A 16 12.16 -26.23 -7.69
N ALA A 17 11.54 -26.88 -8.69
CA ALA A 17 12.22 -27.84 -9.57
C ALA A 17 12.93 -27.18 -10.76
N LYS A 18 12.63 -25.89 -11.05
CA LYS A 18 13.09 -25.14 -12.23
C LYS A 18 12.68 -25.81 -13.56
N GLU A 19 11.44 -26.27 -13.61
CA GLU A 19 10.88 -26.93 -14.80
C GLU A 19 9.72 -26.14 -15.40
N ASN A 20 9.49 -26.37 -16.70
CA ASN A 20 8.38 -25.82 -17.48
C ASN A 20 8.35 -24.29 -17.48
N TRP A 21 9.34 -23.67 -18.15
CA TRP A 21 9.40 -22.22 -18.35
C TRP A 21 8.27 -21.76 -19.26
N GLU A 22 7.44 -20.84 -18.76
CA GLU A 22 6.27 -20.33 -19.47
C GLU A 22 5.88 -18.94 -18.97
N GLN A 23 4.82 -18.38 -19.57
CA GLN A 23 4.16 -17.19 -19.02
C GLN A 23 3.39 -17.58 -17.75
N VAL A 24 3.86 -17.10 -16.60
CA VAL A 24 3.29 -17.40 -15.28
C VAL A 24 2.45 -16.24 -14.71
N ASN A 25 2.56 -15.04 -15.28
CA ASN A 25 1.72 -13.90 -14.91
C ASN A 25 1.29 -13.10 -16.16
N PHE A 26 0.10 -12.50 -16.07
CA PHE A 26 -0.53 -11.76 -17.18
C PHE A 26 -0.68 -10.25 -16.91
N GLN A 27 -0.23 -9.78 -15.74
CA GLN A 27 -0.31 -8.35 -15.35
C GLN A 27 -1.72 -7.76 -15.50
N VAL A 28 -2.74 -8.55 -15.17
CA VAL A 28 -4.14 -8.14 -15.32
C VAL A 28 -4.48 -7.06 -14.30
N ASP A 29 -5.03 -5.95 -14.76
CA ASP A 29 -5.55 -4.91 -13.88
C ASP A 29 -6.88 -5.37 -13.26
N VAL A 30 -6.85 -5.66 -11.96
CA VAL A 30 -8.01 -6.09 -11.18
C VAL A 30 -8.51 -5.01 -10.21
N ARG A 31 -8.01 -3.77 -10.34
CA ARG A 31 -8.27 -2.70 -9.35
C ARG A 31 -9.71 -2.18 -9.42
N GLY A 32 -10.32 -2.17 -10.61
CA GLY A 32 -11.66 -1.62 -10.82
C GLY A 32 -11.83 -0.23 -10.18
N ASN A 33 -12.95 -0.02 -9.48
CA ASN A 33 -13.19 1.19 -8.70
C ASN A 33 -12.99 0.97 -7.18
N HIS A 34 -12.18 -0.01 -6.76
CA HIS A 34 -11.99 -0.32 -5.34
C HIS A 34 -11.36 0.84 -4.54
N ALA A 35 -10.64 1.75 -5.20
CA ALA A 35 -10.04 2.93 -4.57
C ALA A 35 -11.06 3.82 -3.83
N ALA A 36 -12.26 3.99 -4.39
CA ALA A 36 -13.31 4.80 -3.77
C ALA A 36 -13.77 4.16 -2.44
N HIS A 37 -13.97 2.85 -2.44
CA HIS A 37 -14.37 2.11 -1.24
C HIS A 37 -13.25 2.04 -0.19
N ILE A 38 -12.00 1.85 -0.60
CA ILE A 38 -10.84 1.87 0.31
C ILE A 38 -10.75 3.23 1.02
N ARG A 39 -10.87 4.34 0.28
CA ARG A 39 -10.88 5.69 0.85
C ARG A 39 -12.03 5.91 1.82
N GLU A 40 -13.24 5.47 1.47
CA GLU A 40 -14.41 5.59 2.33
C GLU A 40 -14.25 4.78 3.62
N SER A 41 -13.82 3.53 3.52
CA SER A 41 -13.62 2.63 4.66
C SER A 41 -12.53 3.15 5.60
N ALA A 42 -11.41 3.66 5.07
CA ALA A 42 -10.35 4.26 5.88
C ALA A 42 -10.83 5.51 6.64
N ALA A 43 -11.59 6.40 5.97
CA ALA A 43 -12.18 7.57 6.61
C ALA A 43 -13.18 7.19 7.71
N LYS A 44 -14.05 6.20 7.46
CA LYS A 44 -15.03 5.72 8.45
C LYS A 44 -14.42 4.91 9.59
N GLY A 45 -13.26 4.29 9.37
CA GLY A 45 -12.50 3.58 10.39
C GLY A 45 -11.65 4.48 11.29
N THR A 46 -11.50 5.77 10.95
CA THR A 46 -10.73 6.73 11.75
C THR A 46 -11.50 7.13 13.00
N VAL A 47 -10.87 7.01 14.18
CA VAL A 47 -11.50 7.31 15.47
C VAL A 47 -11.03 8.67 15.99
N ILE A 48 -11.97 9.59 16.25
CA ILE A 48 -11.68 10.87 16.91
C ILE A 48 -11.65 10.64 18.43
N LEU A 49 -10.45 10.52 19.00
CA LEU A 49 -10.28 10.27 20.44
C LEU A 49 -10.52 11.51 21.31
N LYS A 50 -10.25 12.72 20.79
CA LYS A 50 -10.42 13.99 21.50
C LYS A 50 -10.66 15.13 20.50
N ASN A 51 -11.63 15.99 20.78
CA ASN A 51 -11.86 17.24 20.05
C ASN A 51 -12.47 18.30 20.98
N THR A 52 -11.82 19.46 21.11
CA THR A 52 -12.31 20.60 21.91
C THR A 52 -12.65 21.81 21.03
N GLY A 53 -12.87 21.59 19.73
CA GLY A 53 -13.22 22.64 18.76
C GLY A 53 -12.16 22.91 17.68
N SER A 54 -11.13 22.07 17.55
CA SER A 54 -10.10 22.21 16.50
C SER A 54 -10.50 21.56 15.17
N LEU A 55 -11.40 20.57 15.21
CA LEU A 55 -11.95 19.89 14.03
C LEU A 55 -13.45 20.17 13.89
N PRO A 56 -13.97 20.30 12.65
CA PRO A 56 -13.25 20.18 11.38
C PRO A 56 -12.39 21.41 11.05
N LEU A 57 -11.34 21.23 10.26
CA LEU A 57 -10.51 22.35 9.79
C LEU A 57 -11.34 23.25 8.86
N ASN A 58 -11.18 24.58 9.02
CA ASN A 58 -11.80 25.57 8.14
C ASN A 58 -10.75 26.53 7.58
N LYS A 59 -10.11 26.12 6.47
CA LYS A 59 -9.11 26.91 5.73
C LYS A 59 -8.18 27.73 6.65
N PRO A 60 -7.40 27.07 7.52
CA PRO A 60 -6.51 27.76 8.44
C PRO A 60 -5.51 28.63 7.66
N LYS A 61 -5.15 29.80 8.21
CA LYS A 61 -4.20 30.73 7.59
C LYS A 61 -2.84 30.10 7.33
N PHE A 62 -2.42 29.19 8.22
CA PHE A 62 -1.18 28.44 8.12
C PHE A 62 -1.41 27.03 8.66
N LEU A 63 -0.90 26.03 7.93
CA LEU A 63 -0.96 24.62 8.28
C LEU A 63 0.47 24.07 8.22
N ALA A 64 0.90 23.41 9.28
CA ALA A 64 2.16 22.69 9.33
C ALA A 64 1.86 21.19 9.53
N VAL A 65 2.44 20.36 8.67
CA VAL A 65 2.38 18.90 8.77
C VAL A 65 3.75 18.42 9.20
N ILE A 66 3.82 17.68 10.31
CA ILE A 66 5.08 17.37 11.01
C ILE A 66 5.14 15.88 11.30
N GLY A 67 6.32 15.28 11.09
CA GLY A 67 6.62 13.87 11.36
C GLY A 67 6.97 13.10 10.09
N GLU A 68 7.77 12.04 10.23
CA GLU A 68 8.14 11.16 9.13
C GLU A 68 6.93 10.42 8.54
N ASP A 69 5.96 10.05 9.39
CA ASP A 69 4.72 9.36 9.01
C ASP A 69 3.81 10.19 8.09
N ALA A 70 4.03 11.50 7.97
CA ALA A 70 3.38 12.32 6.96
C ALA A 70 4.06 12.24 5.58
N GLY A 71 5.25 11.66 5.51
CA GLY A 71 6.09 11.59 4.33
C GLY A 71 6.03 10.25 3.59
N GLN A 72 6.74 10.20 2.47
CA GLN A 72 6.86 9.00 1.64
C GLN A 72 8.04 8.14 2.10
N ASN A 73 7.92 6.82 1.91
CA ASN A 73 9.08 5.94 1.95
C ASN A 73 10.02 6.30 0.78
N SER A 74 11.28 6.64 1.09
CA SER A 74 12.29 7.04 0.10
C SER A 74 12.61 5.98 -0.96
N LYS A 75 12.32 4.70 -0.67
CA LYS A 75 12.49 3.55 -1.59
C LYS A 75 11.21 3.25 -2.40
N GLY A 76 10.17 4.06 -2.24
CA GLY A 76 8.84 3.83 -2.78
C GLY A 76 7.94 2.98 -1.85
N PRO A 77 6.62 2.97 -2.07
CA PRO A 77 5.66 2.35 -1.13
C PRO A 77 5.79 0.82 -1.00
N ASN A 78 6.51 0.19 -1.93
CA ASN A 78 6.78 -1.24 -1.95
C ASN A 78 8.29 -1.55 -1.82
N GLY A 79 9.08 -0.57 -1.35
CA GLY A 79 10.55 -0.68 -1.30
C GLY A 79 11.10 -1.67 -0.27
N CYS A 80 10.26 -2.12 0.66
CA CYS A 80 10.59 -3.15 1.64
C CYS A 80 9.75 -4.41 1.36
N ASP A 81 10.42 -5.55 1.24
CA ASP A 81 9.77 -6.85 1.10
C ASP A 81 8.87 -7.11 2.31
N ASP A 82 7.67 -7.64 2.05
CA ASP A 82 6.61 -7.84 3.04
C ASP A 82 6.36 -6.66 3.99
N ARG A 83 6.60 -5.42 3.52
CA ARG A 83 6.50 -4.16 4.28
C ARG A 83 7.37 -4.17 5.55
N GLY A 84 8.49 -4.90 5.57
CA GLY A 84 9.37 -5.09 6.72
C GLY A 84 10.24 -3.88 7.08
N CYS A 85 9.68 -2.68 7.07
CA CYS A 85 10.31 -1.43 7.52
C CYS A 85 9.25 -0.45 8.02
N ASP A 86 9.68 0.60 8.70
CA ASP A 86 8.84 1.69 9.22
C ASP A 86 9.39 3.04 8.71
N ASP A 87 9.62 3.12 7.39
CA ASP A 87 10.17 4.30 6.71
C ASP A 87 9.02 5.07 6.02
N GLY A 88 8.74 6.31 6.44
CA GLY A 88 7.61 7.12 5.93
C GLY A 88 6.24 6.77 6.55
N THR A 89 5.14 7.00 5.81
CA THR A 89 3.77 6.74 6.30
C THR A 89 3.46 5.25 6.51
N LEU A 90 2.86 4.91 7.66
CA LEU A 90 2.49 3.53 8.02
C LEU A 90 1.04 3.21 7.59
N ALA A 91 0.88 2.74 6.35
CA ALA A 91 -0.43 2.37 5.80
C ALA A 91 -0.77 0.87 5.88
N MET A 92 0.22 0.02 6.16
CA MET A 92 0.05 -1.44 6.26
C MET A 92 1.19 -2.00 7.12
N LEU A 93 0.88 -2.96 8.01
CA LEU A 93 1.89 -3.70 8.77
C LEU A 93 2.66 -4.69 7.89
N TRP A 94 3.56 -5.46 8.48
CA TRP A 94 4.45 -6.38 7.76
C TRP A 94 4.01 -7.84 7.74
N GLY A 95 4.68 -8.63 6.90
CA GLY A 95 4.59 -10.09 6.85
C GLY A 95 3.64 -10.62 5.77
N SER A 96 3.14 -11.83 5.97
CA SER A 96 2.31 -12.55 4.99
C SER A 96 0.92 -11.96 4.78
N GLY A 97 0.45 -11.09 5.69
CA GLY A 97 -0.84 -10.40 5.60
C GLY A 97 -0.83 -9.15 4.72
N THR A 98 0.17 -9.01 3.84
CA THR A 98 0.41 -7.77 3.09
C THR A 98 0.06 -7.89 1.61
N SER A 99 -0.04 -6.74 0.95
CA SER A 99 -0.17 -6.62 -0.50
C SER A 99 0.75 -5.51 -1.02
N GLN A 100 0.87 -5.42 -2.34
CA GLN A 100 1.61 -4.37 -3.04
C GLN A 100 0.69 -3.18 -3.29
N PHE A 101 1.16 -1.97 -2.98
CA PHE A 101 0.44 -0.75 -3.30
C PHE A 101 0.52 -0.46 -4.81
N PRO A 102 -0.59 -0.22 -5.53
CA PRO A 102 -0.55 0.37 -6.87
C PRO A 102 -0.10 1.83 -6.84
N TYR A 103 -0.33 2.50 -5.71
CA TYR A 103 0.17 3.81 -5.30
C TYR A 103 -0.14 3.97 -3.80
N LEU A 104 0.52 4.93 -3.15
CA LEU A 104 0.22 5.32 -1.77
C LEU A 104 0.18 6.85 -1.68
N ILE A 105 -0.97 7.38 -1.27
CA ILE A 105 -1.16 8.82 -1.06
C ILE A 105 -0.81 9.10 0.40
N THR A 106 0.31 9.80 0.63
CA THR A 106 0.70 10.25 1.97
C THR A 106 -0.23 11.37 2.45
N PRO A 107 -0.30 11.61 3.78
CA PRO A 107 -1.04 12.74 4.36
C PRO A 107 -0.74 14.11 3.73
#